data_AF-A0A329RBI9-F1
#
_entry.id   AF-A0A329RBI9-F1
#
_cell.length_a   1.000
_cell.length_b   1.000
_cell.length_c   1.000
_cell.angle_alpha   90.00
_cell.angle_beta   90.00
_cell.angle_gamma   90.00
#
_symmetry.space_group_name_H-M   'P 1'
#
loop_
_entity.id
_entity.type
_entity.pdbx_description
1 polymer ?
#
loop_
_entity_poly.entity_id
_entity_poly.type
_entity_poly.pdbx_seq_one_letter_code
_entity_poly.pdbx_strand_id
1 'polypeptide(L)'
;MARGKPLTPHEKCRIVKAHEYFTSEEKAERSEGVGTRERVAACLDIGLATVARVILFWNKNPGTKFDEPLAQVIASTRHPSSEE
;
A
#
# COMPACT_ATOMS: atom_id res chain seq x y z
N MET A 1 0.36 23.99 2.34
CA MET A 1 0.94 22.80 1.68
C MET A 1 -0.09 22.26 0.70
N ALA A 2 0.20 22.24 -0.60
CA ALA A 2 -0.73 21.72 -1.60
C ALA A 2 -0.91 20.21 -1.39
N ARG A 3 -2.16 19.74 -1.31
CA ARG A 3 -2.45 18.30 -1.29
C ARG A 3 -2.13 17.79 -2.70
N GLY A 4 -1.06 16.99 -2.84
CA GLY A 4 -0.73 16.31 -4.09
C GLY A 4 -1.90 15.45 -4.58
N LYS A 5 -1.90 15.13 -5.89
CA LYS A 5 -2.95 14.32 -6.50
C LYS A 5 -3.10 12.98 -5.74
N PRO A 6 -4.33 12.52 -5.44
CA PRO A 6 -4.54 11.23 -4.78
C PRO A 6 -3.96 10.08 -5.60
N LEU A 7 -3.35 9.10 -4.94
CA LEU A 7 -2.90 7.87 -5.59
C LEU A 7 -4.08 7.10 -6.17
N THR A 8 -3.91 6.68 -7.41
CA THR A 8 -4.79 5.73 -8.10
C THR A 8 -4.69 4.33 -7.47
N PRO A 9 -5.74 3.48 -7.62
CA PRO A 9 -5.69 2.04 -7.39
C PRO A 9 -4.39 1.37 -7.83
N HIS A 10 -4.00 1.62 -9.08
CA HIS A 10 -2.87 1.00 -9.71
C HIS A 10 -1.53 1.44 -9.11
N GLU A 11 -1.38 2.71 -8.74
CA GLU A 11 -0.18 3.19 -8.04
C GLU A 11 -0.04 2.56 -6.65
N LYS A 12 -1.15 2.40 -5.91
CA LYS A 12 -1.13 1.70 -4.62
C LYS A 12 -0.74 0.23 -4.78
N CYS A 13 -1.26 -0.44 -5.82
CA CYS A 13 -0.89 -1.81 -6.16
C CYS A 13 0.61 -1.94 -6.51
N ARG A 14 1.16 -0.99 -7.28
CA ARG A 14 2.60 -0.94 -7.58
C ARG A 14 3.46 -0.76 -6.33
N ILE A 15 3.05 0.10 -5.39
CA ILE A 15 3.74 0.28 -4.11
C ILE A 15 3.81 -1.05 -3.33
N VAL A 16 2.70 -1.79 -3.26
CA VAL A 16 2.66 -3.07 -2.53
C VAL A 16 3.55 -4.11 -3.20
N LYS A 17 3.44 -4.28 -4.52
CA LYS A 17 4.29 -5.22 -5.27
C LYS A 17 5.78 -4.90 -5.13
N ALA A 18 6.15 -3.62 -5.21
CA ALA A 18 7.53 -3.18 -5.01
C ALA A 18 8.00 -3.46 -3.57
N HIS A 19 7.13 -3.26 -2.57
CA HIS A 19 7.46 -3.56 -1.19
C HIS A 19 7.67 -5.07 -0.97
N GLU A 20 6.81 -5.92 -1.51
CA GLU A 20 6.97 -7.38 -1.47
C GLU A 20 8.29 -7.81 -2.12
N TYR A 21 8.59 -7.27 -3.31
CA TYR A 21 9.86 -7.51 -4.00
C TYR A 21 11.06 -7.12 -3.14
N PHE A 22 11.13 -5.89 -2.65
CA PHE A 22 12.27 -5.43 -1.87
C PHE A 22 12.37 -6.10 -0.48
N THR A 23 11.25 -6.54 0.09
CA THR A 23 11.26 -7.40 1.29
C THR A 23 11.91 -8.76 0.99
N SER A 24 11.64 -9.33 -0.19
CA SER A 24 12.27 -10.58 -0.60
C SER A 24 13.77 -10.41 -0.86
N GLU A 25 14.18 -9.26 -1.43
CA GLU A 25 15.59 -8.91 -1.58
C GLU A 25 16.29 -8.69 -0.23
N GLU A 26 15.61 -8.05 0.73
CA GLU A 26 16.11 -7.88 2.11
C GLU A 26 16.34 -9.24 2.80
N LYS A 27 15.40 -10.17 2.67
CA LYS A 27 15.55 -11.55 3.17
C LYS A 27 16.69 -12.32 2.47
N ALA A 28 17.03 -11.94 1.24
CA ALA A 28 18.14 -12.50 0.49
C ALA A 28 19.47 -11.72 0.72
N GLU A 29 19.51 -10.82 1.70
CA GLU A 29 20.67 -9.98 2.04
C GLU A 29 21.16 -9.08 0.88
N ARG A 30 20.28 -8.78 -0.09
CA ARG A 30 20.52 -7.90 -1.25
C ARG A 30 19.95 -6.49 -1.03
N SER A 31 19.97 -6.02 0.21
CA SER A 31 19.49 -4.68 0.59
C SER A 31 20.59 -3.63 0.66
N GLU A 32 21.86 -4.03 0.75
CA GLU A 32 23.01 -3.12 0.90
C GLU A 32 22.83 -2.11 2.06
N GLY A 33 22.08 -2.50 3.10
CA GLY A 33 21.76 -1.65 4.25
C GLY A 33 20.71 -0.57 3.99
N VAL A 34 20.10 -0.53 2.80
CA VAL A 34 19.01 0.40 2.48
C VAL A 34 17.67 -0.21 2.87
N GLY A 35 16.87 0.54 3.63
CA GLY A 35 15.55 0.09 4.07
C GLY A 35 14.57 -0.14 2.90
N THR A 36 13.71 -1.14 3.07
CA THR A 36 12.75 -1.58 2.06
C THR A 36 11.84 -0.44 1.57
N ARG A 37 11.41 0.47 2.45
CA ARG A 37 10.51 1.58 2.09
C ARG A 37 11.22 2.69 1.31
N GLU A 38 12.48 2.96 1.64
CA GLU A 38 13.33 3.90 0.91
C GLU A 38 13.57 3.40 -0.52
N ARG A 39 13.83 2.10 -0.70
CA ARG A 39 13.98 1.49 -2.04
C ARG A 39 12.71 1.58 -2.87
N VAL A 40 11.54 1.37 -2.27
CA VAL A 40 10.24 1.57 -2.95
C VAL A 40 10.05 3.02 -3.36
N ALA A 41 10.32 3.96 -2.46
CA ALA A 41 10.18 5.40 -2.72
C ALA A 41 11.06 5.85 -3.90
N ALA A 42 12.32 5.42 -3.92
CA ALA A 42 13.24 5.70 -5.00
C ALA A 42 12.84 5.01 -6.32
N CYS A 43 12.40 3.74 -6.26
CA CYS A 43 12.05 2.95 -7.44
C CYS A 43 10.82 3.50 -8.18
N LEU A 44 9.84 4.03 -7.44
CA LEU A 44 8.58 4.50 -8.01
C LEU A 44 8.48 6.03 -8.14
N ASP A 45 9.51 6.76 -7.71
CA ASP A 45 9.48 8.23 -7.57
C ASP A 45 8.27 8.72 -6.75
N ILE A 46 8.06 8.09 -5.59
CA ILE A 46 6.95 8.39 -4.67
C ILE A 46 7.53 8.76 -3.31
N GLY A 47 7.02 9.85 -2.72
CA GLY A 47 7.47 10.29 -1.41
C GLY A 47 7.34 9.20 -0.33
N LEU A 48 8.38 9.05 0.49
CA LEU A 48 8.49 8.02 1.53
C LEU A 48 7.28 8.02 2.49
N ALA A 49 6.77 9.19 2.87
CA ALA A 49 5.58 9.30 3.72
C ALA A 49 4.32 8.68 3.08
N THR A 50 4.21 8.76 1.75
CA THR A 50 3.10 8.16 1.00
C THR A 50 3.25 6.64 0.95
N VAL A 51 4.45 6.13 0.67
CA VAL A 51 4.76 4.70 0.75
C VAL A 51 4.42 4.15 2.14
N ALA A 52 4.88 4.80 3.20
CA ALA A 52 4.61 4.39 4.58
C ALA A 52 3.11 4.31 4.89
N ARG A 53 2.31 5.28 4.42
CA ARG A 53 0.85 5.27 4.61
C ARG A 53 0.17 4.11 3.88
N VAL A 54 0.56 3.84 2.62
CA VAL A 54 -0.02 2.73 1.84
C VAL A 54 0.30 1.39 2.47
N ILE A 55 1.56 1.17 2.87
CA ILE A 55 1.99 -0.08 3.51
C ILE A 55 1.34 -0.26 4.88
N LEU A 56 1.23 0.81 5.68
CA LEU A 56 0.52 0.75 6.96
C LEU A 56 -0.96 0.38 6.77
N PHE A 57 -1.62 0.95 5.77
CA PHE A 57 -3.00 0.63 5.44
C PHE A 57 -3.14 -0.83 5.02
N TRP A 58 -2.28 -1.31 4.11
CA TRP A 58 -2.30 -2.68 3.63
C TRP A 58 -2.06 -3.70 4.75
N ASN A 59 -1.05 -3.49 5.61
CA ASN A 59 -0.75 -4.37 6.74
C ASN A 59 -1.92 -4.48 7.74
N LYS A 60 -2.71 -3.42 7.91
CA LYS A 60 -3.88 -3.42 8.81
C LYS A 60 -5.11 -4.08 8.20
N ASN A 61 -5.13 -4.32 6.89
CA ASN A 61 -6.29 -4.81 6.16
C ASN A 61 -5.89 -6.01 5.28
N PRO A 62 -5.66 -7.20 5.87
CA PRO A 62 -5.30 -8.39 5.10
C PRO A 62 -6.38 -8.72 4.06
N GLY A 63 -5.95 -9.03 2.83
CA GLY A 63 -6.87 -9.28 1.70
C GLY A 63 -7.31 -8.03 0.93
N THR A 64 -6.83 -6.83 1.30
CA THR A 64 -7.10 -5.60 0.54
C THR A 64 -6.65 -5.74 -0.91
N LYS A 65 -7.59 -5.52 -1.83
CA LYS A 65 -7.32 -5.34 -3.26
C LYS A 65 -7.51 -3.87 -3.59
N PHE A 66 -6.46 -3.22 -4.09
CA PHE A 66 -6.56 -1.82 -4.50
C PHE A 66 -7.34 -1.63 -5.80
N ASP A 67 -7.58 -2.71 -6.54
CA ASP A 67 -8.27 -2.74 -7.83
C ASP A 67 -9.79 -2.57 -7.73
N GLU A 68 -10.35 -2.64 -6.53
CA GLU A 68 -11.80 -2.51 -6.32
C GLU A 68 -12.21 -1.04 -6.26
N PRO A 69 -13.20 -0.59 -7.06
CA PRO A 69 -13.67 0.77 -7.00
C PRO A 69 -14.16 1.10 -5.58
N LEU A 70 -13.83 2.31 -5.10
CA LEU A 70 -14.11 2.79 -3.73
C LEU A 70 -15.57 2.60 -3.26
N ALA A 71 -16.51 2.41 -4.20
CA ALA A 71 -17.91 2.10 -3.92
C ALA A 71 -18.11 0.77 -3.15
N GLN A 72 -17.22 -0.21 -3.29
CA GLN A 72 -17.40 -1.55 -2.72
C GLN A 72 -16.90 -1.66 -1.27
N VAL A 73 -15.85 -0.90 -0.92
CA VAL A 73 -15.25 -0.91 0.43
C VAL A 73 -16.20 -0.32 1.48
N ILE A 74 -16.95 0.74 1.15
CA ILE A 74 -17.93 1.34 2.07
C ILE A 74 -19.13 0.41 2.30
N ALA A 75 -19.52 -0.36 1.28
CA ALA A 75 -20.61 -1.33 1.40
C ALA A 75 -20.24 -2.54 2.27
N SER A 76 -18.99 -3.00 2.22
CA SER A 76 -18.53 -4.16 3.02
C SER A 76 -18.33 -3.85 4.51
N THR A 77 -18.08 -2.58 4.88
CA THR A 77 -17.99 -2.14 6.28
C THR A 77 -19.35 -1.89 6.96
N ARG A 78 -20.45 -1.94 6.20
CA ARG A 78 -21.81 -1.94 6.77
C ARG A 78 -22.28 -3.37 6.85
N HIS A 79 -21.85 -4.09 7.88
CA HIS A 79 -22.61 -5.25 8.34
C HIS A 79 -23.95 -4.71 8.85
N PRO A 80 -25.11 -5.02 8.24
CA PRO A 80 -26.35 -4.91 8.98
C PRO A 80 -26.25 -5.97 10.07
N SER A 81 -26.03 -5.52 11.31
CA SER A 81 -26.35 -6.34 12.47
C SER A 81 -27.83 -6.69 12.29
N SER A 82 -28.10 -7.93 11.90
CA SER A 82 -29.46 -8.44 11.80
C SER A 82 -30.15 -8.31 13.16
N GLU A 83 -31.18 -7.48 13.20
CA GLU A 83 -32.46 -7.78 13.87
C GLU A 83 -32.93 -9.14 13.29
N GLU A 84 -33.39 -10.16 14.01
CA GLU A 84 -34.19 -10.29 15.24
C GLU A 84 -33.68 -11.42 16.16
#